data_AF-Q4RPM3-F1
#
_entry.id   AF-Q4RPM3-F1
#
_cell.length_a   1.000
_cell.length_b   1.000
_cell.length_c   1.000
_cell.angle_alpha   90.00
_cell.angle_beta   90.00
_cell.angle_gamma   90.00
#
_symmetry.space_group_name_H-M   'P 1'
#
loop_
_entity.id
_entity.type
_entity.pdbx_description
1 polymer ?
#
loop_
_entity_poly.entity_id
_entity_poly.type
_entity_poly.pdbx_seq_one_letter_code
_entity_poly.pdbx_strand_id
1 'polypeptide(L)'
;MIRPNKLGLFSTLWQFLSLFRKNFATMRRLLTRIMSRVLLSEAFTPLMSSEAQIHAKGRRKLVVGLGNPGMDGTRHSVGMAVLGALAARLRVADRWRPDKHVSGEVIVCEEPTSVVLLRPRLLMNVNGVSVARAAGKYGIQPEDILLVHDELDKPLGKISIKQGGSPRGHNGVRSCIDCLQTDVMPRLRVGIGRPAGKSSVERHVLGRFSCEEKKVLDSVLLQSVDLVLSQL
;
A
#
# COMPACT_ATOMS: atom_id res chain seq x y z
N MET A 1 23.23 9.97 -56.48
CA MET A 1 23.56 10.39 -55.10
C MET A 1 22.33 10.15 -54.23
N ILE A 2 22.24 8.99 -53.57
CA ILE A 2 21.05 8.52 -52.85
C ILE A 2 21.11 9.11 -51.42
N ARG A 3 20.15 9.96 -51.05
CA ARG A 3 20.01 10.45 -49.68
C ARG A 3 19.36 9.35 -48.83
N PRO A 4 19.98 8.87 -47.73
CA PRO A 4 19.35 7.86 -46.88
C PRO A 4 18.17 8.47 -46.12
N ASN A 5 17.08 7.68 -46.08
CA ASN A 5 15.77 8.04 -45.59
C ASN A 5 15.77 8.13 -44.04
N LYS A 6 15.89 9.35 -43.49
CA LYS A 6 16.01 9.60 -42.04
C LYS A 6 14.81 9.11 -41.22
N LEU A 7 13.64 8.89 -41.83
CA LEU A 7 12.42 8.45 -41.12
C LEU A 7 12.49 7.00 -40.59
N GLY A 8 13.25 6.11 -41.22
CA GLY A 8 13.35 4.72 -40.79
C GLY A 8 14.09 4.54 -39.46
N LEU A 9 15.19 5.28 -39.28
CA LEU A 9 16.10 5.15 -38.13
C LEU A 9 15.46 5.60 -36.80
N PHE A 10 14.60 6.63 -36.84
CA PHE A 10 13.85 7.08 -35.67
C PHE A 10 12.82 6.04 -35.21
N SER A 11 12.19 5.31 -36.14
CA SER A 11 11.20 4.29 -35.80
C SER A 11 11.84 3.06 -35.12
N THR A 12 13.01 2.62 -35.60
CA THR A 12 13.77 1.51 -35.01
C THR A 12 14.38 1.89 -33.67
N LEU A 13 14.90 3.11 -33.52
CA LEU A 13 15.40 3.61 -32.23
C LEU A 13 14.27 3.69 -31.20
N TRP A 14 13.07 4.12 -31.62
CA TRP A 14 11.91 4.20 -30.73
C TRP A 14 11.36 2.81 -30.35
N GLN A 15 11.35 1.85 -31.28
CA GLN A 15 11.03 0.45 -30.99
C GLN A 15 12.05 -0.16 -30.03
N PHE A 16 13.35 0.06 -30.25
CA PHE A 16 14.42 -0.41 -29.38
C PHE A 16 14.34 0.19 -27.98
N LEU A 17 14.13 1.51 -27.86
CA LEU A 17 13.91 2.19 -26.58
C LEU A 17 12.65 1.69 -25.86
N SER A 18 11.57 1.42 -26.59
CA SER A 18 10.34 0.84 -26.06
C SER A 18 10.54 -0.58 -25.54
N LEU A 19 11.24 -1.43 -26.30
CA LEU A 19 11.64 -2.78 -25.86
C LEU A 19 12.55 -2.72 -24.64
N PHE A 20 13.56 -1.86 -24.64
CA PHE A 20 14.47 -1.69 -23.51
C PHE A 20 13.74 -1.20 -22.25
N ARG A 21 12.81 -0.24 -22.40
CA ARG A 21 12.00 0.27 -21.30
C ARG A 21 10.98 -0.76 -20.78
N LYS A 22 10.39 -1.58 -21.65
CA LYS A 22 9.54 -2.72 -21.26
C LYS A 22 10.37 -3.78 -20.52
N ASN A 23 11.56 -4.12 -21.03
CA ASN A 23 12.49 -5.04 -20.40
C ASN A 23 12.94 -4.54 -19.03
N PHE A 24 13.20 -3.24 -18.87
CA PHE A 24 13.53 -2.64 -17.58
C PHE A 24 12.37 -2.68 -16.59
N ALA A 25 11.14 -2.39 -17.02
CA ALA A 25 9.95 -2.52 -16.17
C ALA A 25 9.73 -3.98 -15.74
N THR A 26 9.92 -4.94 -16.64
CA THR A 26 9.84 -6.37 -16.35
C THR A 26 10.96 -6.84 -15.42
N MET A 27 12.20 -6.37 -15.63
CA MET A 27 13.34 -6.66 -14.77
C MET A 27 13.16 -6.07 -13.37
N ARG A 28 12.70 -4.83 -13.26
CA ARG A 28 12.34 -4.20 -11.98
C ARG A 28 11.25 -4.98 -11.24
N ARG A 29 10.27 -5.53 -11.97
CA ARG A 29 9.25 -6.43 -11.39
C ARG A 29 9.87 -7.73 -10.89
N LEU A 30 10.73 -8.36 -11.69
CA LEU A 30 11.43 -9.59 -11.31
C LEU A 30 12.28 -9.37 -10.06
N LEU A 31 13.07 -8.29 -10.02
CA LEU A 31 13.88 -7.90 -8.87
C LEU A 31 13.02 -7.66 -7.62
N THR A 32 11.90 -6.95 -7.75
CA THR A 32 11.00 -6.72 -6.60
C THR A 32 10.43 -8.03 -6.07
N ARG A 33 10.04 -8.97 -6.95
CA ARG A 33 9.56 -10.31 -6.54
C ARG A 33 10.65 -11.14 -5.87
N ILE A 34 11.88 -11.09 -6.40
CA ILE A 34 13.03 -11.75 -5.78
C ILE A 34 13.30 -11.15 -4.40
N MET A 35 13.32 -9.82 -4.27
CA MET A 35 13.49 -9.15 -2.98
C MET A 35 12.41 -9.53 -1.98
N SER A 36 11.13 -9.51 -2.37
CA SER A 36 10.04 -9.97 -1.52
C SER A 36 10.22 -11.42 -1.08
N ARG A 37 10.65 -12.31 -1.99
CA ARG A 37 10.91 -13.71 -1.69
C ARG A 37 12.10 -13.90 -0.74
N VAL A 38 13.20 -13.18 -0.95
CA VAL A 38 14.38 -13.21 -0.07
C VAL A 38 14.03 -12.68 1.32
N LEU A 39 13.26 -11.60 1.40
CA LEU A 39 12.80 -11.07 2.68
C LEU A 39 11.83 -12.05 3.37
N LEU A 40 11.00 -12.78 2.64
CA LEU A 40 10.13 -13.80 3.23
C LEU A 40 10.84 -15.12 3.55
N SER A 41 11.97 -15.44 2.90
CA SER A 41 12.67 -16.72 3.08
C SER A 41 13.35 -16.88 4.44
N GLU A 42 13.57 -15.79 5.18
CA GLU A 42 14.14 -15.88 6.54
C GLU A 42 13.10 -16.18 7.63
N ALA A 43 11.80 -16.17 7.32
CA ALA A 43 10.75 -16.54 8.26
C ALA A 43 9.41 -16.77 7.53
N PHE A 44 9.24 -17.91 6.87
CA PHE A 44 7.92 -18.34 6.43
C PHE A 44 7.84 -19.87 6.30
N THR A 45 7.56 -20.54 7.41
CA THR A 45 6.82 -21.80 7.41
C THR A 45 5.40 -21.48 7.86
N PRO A 46 4.36 -21.74 7.05
CA PRO A 46 2.99 -21.63 7.52
C PRO A 46 2.68 -22.83 8.41
N LEU A 47 3.28 -22.86 9.61
CA LEU A 47 2.80 -23.66 10.71
C LEU A 47 1.95 -22.72 11.56
N MET A 48 0.65 -22.72 11.28
CA MET A 48 -0.33 -22.19 12.22
C MET A 48 -0.10 -22.92 13.54
N SER A 49 0.45 -22.23 14.54
CA SER A 49 0.61 -22.79 15.86
C SER A 49 -0.76 -23.00 16.49
N SER A 50 -0.90 -24.03 17.33
CA SER A 50 -2.12 -24.31 18.08
C SER A 50 -2.58 -23.13 18.95
N GLU A 51 -1.65 -22.25 19.34
CA GLU A 51 -1.93 -21.00 20.06
C GLU A 51 -2.74 -19.99 19.23
N ALA A 52 -2.48 -19.87 17.91
CA ALA A 52 -3.24 -18.98 17.03
C ALA A 52 -4.71 -19.45 16.87
N GLN A 53 -4.95 -20.76 17.02
CA GLN A 53 -6.27 -21.37 16.95
C GLN A 53 -7.13 -21.06 18.20
N ILE A 54 -6.49 -20.87 19.37
CA ILE A 54 -7.17 -20.60 20.64
C ILE A 54 -7.60 -19.11 20.75
N HIS A 55 -6.94 -18.21 20.02
CA HIS A 55 -7.26 -16.77 20.00
C HIS A 55 -8.40 -16.37 19.02
N ALA A 56 -9.01 -17.32 18.32
CA ALA A 56 -10.07 -17.08 17.33
C ALA A 56 -11.42 -16.61 17.90
N LYS A 57 -11.50 -16.24 19.19
CA LYS A 57 -12.75 -15.85 19.84
C LYS A 57 -13.21 -14.40 19.58
N GLY A 58 -12.54 -13.70 18.67
CA GLY A 58 -13.01 -12.46 18.03
C GLY A 58 -12.33 -12.34 16.67
N ARG A 59 -13.08 -12.01 15.61
CA ARG A 59 -12.55 -11.92 14.24
C ARG A 59 -11.59 -10.72 14.15
N ARG A 60 -10.30 -10.96 14.37
CA ARG A 60 -9.26 -9.92 14.42
C ARG A 60 -9.07 -9.30 13.03
N LYS A 61 -9.16 -7.96 12.95
CA LYS A 61 -8.93 -7.19 11.72
C LYS A 61 -7.51 -6.61 11.67
N LEU A 62 -6.92 -6.55 10.48
CA LEU A 62 -5.68 -5.80 10.22
C LEU A 62 -5.99 -4.59 9.35
N VAL A 63 -5.74 -3.38 9.85
CA VAL A 63 -5.84 -2.15 9.05
C VAL A 63 -4.43 -1.67 8.71
N VAL A 64 -4.12 -1.61 7.42
CA VAL A 64 -2.78 -1.25 6.92
C VAL A 64 -2.82 0.08 6.18
N GLY A 65 -2.00 1.04 6.59
CA GLY A 65 -1.79 2.29 5.89
C GLY A 65 -0.55 2.15 5.01
N LEU A 66 -0.76 1.98 3.71
CA LEU A 66 0.35 1.88 2.76
C LEU A 66 1.06 3.23 2.66
N GLY A 67 2.39 3.19 2.52
CA GLY A 67 3.22 4.39 2.45
C GLY A 67 4.71 4.10 2.37
N ASN A 68 5.50 5.17 2.25
CA ASN A 68 6.94 5.13 2.34
C ASN A 68 7.40 5.73 3.68
N PRO A 69 8.27 5.05 4.44
CA PRO A 69 8.87 5.59 5.66
C PRO A 69 9.62 6.90 5.40
N GLY A 70 9.45 7.89 6.28
CA GLY A 70 10.09 9.20 6.16
C GLY A 70 9.51 10.11 5.07
N MET A 71 8.46 9.68 4.37
CA MET A 71 7.80 10.45 3.30
C MET A 71 6.40 10.93 3.73
N ASP A 72 6.28 11.38 4.98
CA ASP A 72 5.03 11.89 5.53
C ASP A 72 4.52 13.11 4.75
N GLY A 73 3.20 13.17 4.57
CA GLY A 73 2.53 14.23 3.82
C GLY A 73 2.66 14.12 2.29
N THR A 74 3.27 13.06 1.76
CA THR A 74 3.20 12.73 0.33
C THR A 74 1.89 12.04 -0.02
N ARG A 75 1.44 12.18 -1.27
CA ARG A 75 0.23 11.52 -1.77
C ARG A 75 0.30 10.00 -1.59
N HIS A 76 1.47 9.39 -1.84
CA HIS A 76 1.67 7.96 -1.71
C HIS A 76 1.68 7.44 -0.27
N SER A 77 1.86 8.32 0.72
CA SER A 77 1.81 7.98 2.15
C SER A 77 0.49 8.40 2.81
N VAL A 78 -0.55 8.72 2.03
CA VAL A 78 -1.86 9.12 2.58
C VAL A 78 -2.50 8.00 3.42
N GLY A 79 -2.22 6.72 3.11
CA GLY A 79 -2.68 5.60 3.92
C GLY A 79 -2.13 5.63 5.35
N MET A 80 -0.86 5.99 5.53
CA MET A 80 -0.26 6.18 6.85
C MET A 80 -0.87 7.38 7.59
N ALA A 81 -1.23 8.45 6.88
CA ALA A 81 -1.91 9.61 7.46
C ALA A 81 -3.33 9.24 7.98
N VAL A 82 -4.09 8.45 7.21
CA VAL A 82 -5.39 7.92 7.67
C VAL A 82 -5.23 7.06 8.92
N LEU A 83 -4.21 6.21 8.99
CA LEU A 83 -3.93 5.41 10.19
C LEU A 83 -3.53 6.24 11.40
N GLY A 84 -2.79 7.34 11.19
CA GLY A 84 -2.51 8.30 12.25
C GLY A 84 -3.79 8.92 12.81
N ALA A 85 -4.70 9.36 11.92
CA ALA A 85 -5.99 9.92 12.31
C ALA A 85 -6.89 8.88 13.02
N LEU A 86 -6.88 7.62 12.55
CA LEU A 86 -7.63 6.52 13.17
C LEU A 86 -7.09 6.22 14.57
N ALA A 87 -5.77 6.11 14.74
CA ALA A 87 -5.15 5.88 16.04
C ALA A 87 -5.45 7.02 17.02
N ALA A 88 -5.49 8.27 16.54
CA ALA A 88 -5.90 9.41 17.35
C ALA A 88 -7.38 9.32 17.77
N ARG A 89 -8.29 8.98 16.83
CA ARG A 89 -9.72 8.78 17.13
C ARG A 89 -9.94 7.68 18.15
N LEU A 90 -9.18 6.60 18.07
CA LEU A 90 -9.21 5.47 19.01
C LEU A 90 -8.48 5.76 20.34
N ARG A 91 -7.85 6.93 20.50
CA ARG A 91 -7.05 7.32 21.68
C ARG A 91 -5.90 6.33 21.98
N VAL A 92 -5.24 5.88 20.92
CA VAL A 92 -4.10 4.93 20.98
C VAL A 92 -2.88 5.41 20.18
N ALA A 93 -2.85 6.67 19.75
CA ALA A 93 -1.76 7.21 18.91
C ALA A 93 -0.38 7.17 19.58
N ASP A 94 -0.31 7.17 20.91
CA ASP A 94 0.91 7.03 21.72
C ASP A 94 1.43 5.58 21.81
N ARG A 95 0.62 4.61 21.34
CA ARG A 95 0.90 3.17 21.43
C ARG A 95 1.60 2.59 20.22
N TRP A 96 1.96 3.40 19.21
CA TRP A 96 2.79 2.91 18.10
C TRP A 96 4.08 2.31 18.66
N ARG A 97 4.37 1.05 18.30
CA ARG A 97 5.60 0.36 18.66
C ARG A 97 6.26 -0.23 17.42
N PRO A 98 7.58 -0.06 17.25
CA PRO A 98 8.29 -0.73 16.17
C PRO A 98 8.31 -2.24 16.44
N ASP A 99 8.07 -3.02 15.41
CA ASP A 99 8.16 -4.47 15.45
C ASP A 99 9.06 -4.95 14.31
N LYS A 100 10.20 -5.52 14.70
CA LYS A 100 11.24 -5.97 13.77
C LYS A 100 10.75 -7.14 12.91
N HIS A 101 9.98 -8.06 13.50
CA HIS A 101 9.47 -9.23 12.80
C HIS A 101 8.56 -8.79 11.65
N VAL A 102 7.59 -7.92 11.93
CA VAL A 102 6.68 -7.41 10.89
C VAL A 102 7.33 -6.33 10.01
N SER A 103 8.53 -5.84 10.35
CA SER A 103 9.20 -4.73 9.66
C SER A 103 8.28 -3.51 9.51
N GLY A 104 7.64 -3.13 10.60
CA GLY A 104 6.62 -2.08 10.64
C GLY A 104 6.47 -1.47 12.04
N GLU A 105 5.58 -0.50 12.15
CA GLU A 105 5.05 -0.04 13.43
C GLU A 105 3.64 -0.57 13.59
N VAL A 106 3.31 -1.03 14.80
CA VAL A 106 2.04 -1.65 15.11
C VAL A 106 1.37 -1.01 16.32
N ILE A 107 0.04 -1.04 16.32
CA ILE A 107 -0.81 -0.90 17.50
C ILE A 107 -1.70 -2.14 17.53
N VAL A 108 -1.85 -2.75 18.71
CA VAL A 108 -2.81 -3.83 18.94
C VAL A 108 -3.87 -3.34 19.92
N CYS A 109 -5.13 -3.42 19.50
CA CYS A 109 -6.33 -3.13 20.29
C CYS A 109 -7.12 -4.43 20.42
N GLU A 110 -7.45 -4.87 21.64
CA GLU A 110 -8.17 -6.14 21.84
C GLU A 110 -9.67 -5.95 22.12
N GLU A 111 -10.10 -4.78 22.60
CA GLU A 111 -11.50 -4.49 22.95
C GLU A 111 -11.96 -3.12 22.41
N PRO A 112 -13.24 -2.96 22.04
CA PRO A 112 -14.30 -4.00 21.96
C PRO A 112 -14.22 -4.88 20.70
N THR A 113 -13.43 -4.48 19.70
CA THR A 113 -13.09 -5.27 18.50
C THR A 113 -11.57 -5.48 18.47
N SER A 114 -11.12 -6.71 18.25
CA SER A 114 -9.68 -7.00 18.10
C SER A 114 -9.17 -6.45 16.76
N VAL A 115 -8.35 -5.40 16.81
CA VAL A 115 -7.84 -4.68 15.64
C VAL A 115 -6.35 -4.44 15.78
N VAL A 116 -5.61 -4.75 14.71
CA VAL A 116 -4.20 -4.40 14.57
C VAL A 116 -4.09 -3.28 13.54
N LEU A 117 -3.43 -2.18 13.91
CA LEU A 117 -3.04 -1.13 12.97
C LEU A 117 -1.58 -1.34 12.56
N LEU A 118 -1.30 -1.26 11.26
CA LEU A 118 0.06 -1.47 10.73
C LEU A 118 0.49 -0.32 9.80
N ARG A 119 1.64 0.28 10.12
CA ARG A 119 2.40 1.14 9.19
C ARG A 119 3.68 0.40 8.77
N PRO A 120 3.78 -0.08 7.53
CA PRO A 120 5.00 -0.73 7.05
C PRO A 120 6.21 0.21 7.13
N ARG A 121 7.35 -0.30 7.62
CA ARG A 121 8.64 0.44 7.66
C ARG A 121 9.53 0.06 6.47
N LEU A 122 8.93 -0.26 5.34
CA LEU A 122 9.60 -0.67 4.09
C LEU A 122 9.17 0.23 2.92
N LEU A 123 9.95 0.25 1.85
CA LEU A 123 9.56 0.97 0.62
C LEU A 123 8.23 0.42 0.06
N MET A 124 7.49 1.28 -0.63
CA MET A 124 6.14 1.00 -1.12
C MET A 124 6.06 -0.30 -1.94
N ASN A 125 7.03 -0.56 -2.81
CA ASN A 125 7.04 -1.75 -3.67
C ASN A 125 7.25 -3.07 -2.91
N VAL A 126 7.61 -3.02 -1.63
CA VAL A 126 7.83 -4.17 -0.76
C VAL A 126 6.98 -4.11 0.53
N ASN A 127 6.00 -3.20 0.61
CA ASN A 127 5.06 -3.12 1.74
C ASN A 127 4.35 -4.48 2.01
N GLY A 128 4.10 -5.28 0.98
CA GLY A 128 3.45 -6.59 1.10
C GLY A 128 4.19 -7.58 1.99
N VAL A 129 5.52 -7.47 2.10
CA VAL A 129 6.31 -8.29 3.03
C VAL A 129 5.89 -8.02 4.48
N SER A 130 5.76 -6.74 4.83
CA SER A 130 5.34 -6.32 6.18
C SER A 130 3.91 -6.78 6.49
N VAL A 131 3.01 -6.63 5.50
CA VAL A 131 1.61 -7.06 5.62
C VAL A 131 1.50 -8.57 5.80
N ALA A 132 2.21 -9.37 5.00
CA ALA A 132 2.17 -10.82 5.09
C ALA A 132 2.73 -11.34 6.43
N ARG A 133 3.83 -10.76 6.92
CA ARG A 133 4.37 -11.11 8.24
C ARG A 133 3.44 -10.74 9.38
N ALA A 134 2.77 -9.58 9.31
CA ALA A 134 1.76 -9.20 10.30
C ALA A 134 0.56 -10.16 10.26
N ALA A 135 0.05 -10.50 9.07
CA ALA A 135 -1.04 -11.46 8.90
C ALA A 135 -0.70 -12.82 9.54
N GLY A 136 0.49 -13.35 9.25
CA GLY A 136 0.97 -14.60 9.86
C GLY A 136 1.15 -14.51 11.38
N LYS A 137 1.78 -13.44 11.88
CA LYS A 137 2.01 -13.24 13.32
C LYS A 137 0.72 -13.15 14.12
N TYR A 138 -0.30 -12.46 13.59
CA TYR A 138 -1.53 -12.19 14.32
C TYR A 138 -2.68 -13.16 13.98
N GLY A 139 -2.46 -14.15 13.10
CA GLY A 139 -3.46 -15.13 12.68
C GLY A 139 -4.61 -14.54 11.85
N ILE A 140 -4.32 -13.54 11.02
CA ILE A 140 -5.34 -12.75 10.29
C ILE A 140 -5.42 -13.23 8.84
N GLN A 141 -6.63 -13.60 8.40
CA GLN A 141 -6.90 -14.01 7.03
C GLN A 141 -6.95 -12.80 6.07
N PRO A 142 -6.60 -12.95 4.78
CA PRO A 142 -6.58 -11.85 3.81
C PRO A 142 -7.90 -11.06 3.70
N GLU A 143 -9.06 -11.69 3.86
CA GLU A 143 -10.38 -11.03 3.83
C GLU A 143 -10.60 -10.08 5.02
N ASP A 144 -9.80 -10.25 6.08
CA ASP A 144 -9.82 -9.45 7.29
C ASP A 144 -8.71 -8.37 7.31
N ILE A 145 -8.01 -8.20 6.19
CA ILE A 145 -7.00 -7.15 5.97
C ILE A 145 -7.59 -6.00 5.16
N LEU A 146 -7.79 -4.84 5.80
CA LEU A 146 -8.18 -3.60 5.13
C LEU A 146 -6.93 -2.79 4.74
N LEU A 147 -6.69 -2.64 3.44
CA LEU A 147 -5.62 -1.79 2.92
C LEU A 147 -6.12 -0.35 2.71
N VAL A 148 -5.40 0.64 3.20
CA VAL A 148 -5.66 2.06 2.98
C VAL A 148 -4.56 2.65 2.10
N HIS A 149 -4.94 3.23 0.96
CA HIS A 149 -3.97 3.70 -0.04
C HIS A 149 -4.51 4.81 -0.94
N ASP A 150 -3.63 5.47 -1.69
CA ASP A 150 -3.99 6.49 -2.67
C ASP A 150 -4.58 5.91 -3.97
N GLU A 151 -5.47 6.67 -4.60
CA GLU A 151 -6.16 6.32 -5.85
C GLU A 151 -6.08 7.47 -6.85
N LEU A 152 -5.42 7.22 -7.98
CA LEU A 152 -5.21 8.21 -9.04
C LEU A 152 -6.49 8.52 -9.80
N ASP A 153 -7.39 7.54 -9.93
CA ASP A 153 -8.60 7.68 -10.75
C ASP A 153 -9.75 8.39 -10.02
N LYS A 154 -9.51 8.87 -8.79
CA LYS A 154 -10.46 9.65 -8.01
C LYS A 154 -9.83 10.99 -7.65
N PRO A 155 -10.55 12.12 -7.81
CA PRO A 155 -10.04 13.40 -7.36
C PRO A 155 -9.91 13.44 -5.83
N LEU A 156 -9.06 14.33 -5.32
CA LEU A 156 -8.99 14.60 -3.89
C LEU A 156 -10.36 15.03 -3.35
N GLY A 157 -10.72 14.56 -2.15
CA GLY A 157 -12.07 14.71 -1.61
C GLY A 157 -13.01 13.54 -1.92
N LYS A 158 -12.60 12.58 -2.76
CA LYS A 158 -13.39 11.36 -3.03
C LYS A 158 -12.72 10.13 -2.44
N ILE A 159 -13.42 9.48 -1.53
CA ILE A 159 -13.02 8.20 -0.93
C ILE A 159 -14.01 7.10 -1.30
N SER A 160 -13.57 5.84 -1.27
CA SER A 160 -14.47 4.69 -1.47
C SER A 160 -13.87 3.40 -0.95
N ILE A 161 -14.72 2.51 -0.44
CA ILE A 161 -14.37 1.11 -0.21
C ILE A 161 -14.45 0.34 -1.54
N LYS A 162 -13.52 -0.60 -1.74
CA LYS A 162 -13.56 -1.57 -2.83
C LYS A 162 -13.22 -2.96 -2.28
N GLN A 163 -14.02 -3.95 -2.63
CA GLN A 163 -13.71 -5.35 -2.38
C GLN A 163 -12.71 -5.84 -3.43
N GLY A 164 -11.55 -6.30 -2.97
CA GLY A 164 -10.49 -6.93 -3.76
C GLY A 164 -10.14 -6.38 -5.15
N GLY A 165 -9.63 -7.28 -6.01
CA GLY A 165 -9.33 -7.06 -7.43
C GLY A 165 -7.91 -6.56 -7.76
N SER A 166 -7.68 -6.20 -9.03
CA SER A 166 -6.35 -5.82 -9.51
C SER A 166 -5.75 -4.57 -8.81
N PRO A 167 -4.41 -4.42 -8.78
CA PRO A 167 -3.75 -3.29 -8.11
C PRO A 167 -3.88 -1.94 -8.84
N ARG A 168 -4.44 -1.90 -10.07
CA ARG A 168 -4.60 -0.69 -10.90
C ARG A 168 -3.35 0.21 -11.00
N GLY A 169 -2.17 -0.39 -10.95
CA GLY A 169 -0.89 0.34 -11.04
C GLY A 169 -0.30 0.79 -9.70
N HIS A 170 -0.98 0.58 -8.58
CA HIS A 170 -0.46 0.90 -7.25
C HIS A 170 0.56 -0.16 -6.78
N ASN A 171 1.79 0.26 -6.48
CA ASN A 171 2.89 -0.65 -6.16
C ASN A 171 2.73 -1.37 -4.80
N GLY A 172 2.23 -0.68 -3.78
CA GLY A 172 1.98 -1.29 -2.46
C GLY A 172 0.92 -2.39 -2.49
N VAL A 173 -0.25 -2.10 -3.08
CA VAL A 173 -1.30 -3.10 -3.31
C VAL A 173 -0.77 -4.30 -4.12
N ARG A 174 -0.01 -4.06 -5.20
CA ARG A 174 0.62 -5.14 -5.97
C ARG A 174 1.53 -6.01 -5.08
N SER A 175 2.38 -5.37 -4.28
CA SER A 175 3.27 -6.06 -3.33
C SER A 175 2.49 -6.93 -2.35
N CYS A 176 1.36 -6.43 -1.83
CA CYS A 176 0.49 -7.19 -0.92
C CYS A 176 -0.12 -8.41 -1.62
N ILE A 177 -0.65 -8.24 -2.84
CA ILE A 177 -1.19 -9.34 -3.64
C ILE A 177 -0.12 -10.40 -3.91
N ASP A 178 1.08 -9.97 -4.30
CA ASP A 178 2.20 -10.87 -4.57
C ASP A 178 2.69 -11.61 -3.31
N CYS A 179 2.66 -11.00 -2.12
CA CYS A 179 3.13 -11.66 -0.90
C CYS A 179 2.05 -12.55 -0.26
N LEU A 180 0.78 -12.16 -0.34
CA LEU A 180 -0.36 -12.91 0.21
C LEU A 180 -0.93 -13.95 -0.77
N GLN A 181 -0.50 -13.95 -2.04
CA GLN A 181 -0.98 -14.84 -3.10
C GLN A 181 -2.50 -14.77 -3.34
N THR A 182 -3.11 -13.63 -3.03
CA THR A 182 -4.55 -13.38 -3.21
C THR A 182 -4.82 -11.88 -3.37
N ASP A 183 -5.95 -11.51 -3.96
CA ASP A 183 -6.36 -10.13 -4.15
C ASP A 183 -7.66 -9.74 -3.43
N VAL A 184 -8.14 -10.59 -2.53
CA VAL A 184 -9.41 -10.43 -1.81
C VAL A 184 -9.45 -9.29 -0.79
N MET A 185 -8.29 -8.79 -0.36
CA MET A 185 -8.19 -7.74 0.67
C MET A 185 -9.08 -6.52 0.31
N PRO A 186 -10.04 -6.13 1.17
CA PRO A 186 -10.78 -4.88 1.01
C PRO A 186 -9.85 -3.67 1.06
N ARG A 187 -10.26 -2.59 0.39
CA ARG A 187 -9.45 -1.39 0.21
C ARG A 187 -10.24 -0.13 0.47
N LEU A 188 -9.74 0.72 1.37
CA LEU A 188 -10.11 2.13 1.40
C LEU A 188 -9.21 2.90 0.43
N ARG A 189 -9.84 3.47 -0.60
CA ARG A 189 -9.18 4.20 -1.66
C ARG A 189 -9.37 5.69 -1.46
N VAL A 190 -8.27 6.41 -1.24
CA VAL A 190 -8.25 7.86 -1.04
C VAL A 190 -7.88 8.54 -2.35
N GLY A 191 -8.79 9.29 -2.95
CA GLY A 191 -8.54 9.99 -4.20
C GLY A 191 -7.41 11.01 -4.07
N ILE A 192 -6.48 11.01 -5.02
CA ILE A 192 -5.38 11.99 -5.13
C ILE A 192 -5.31 12.66 -6.50
N GLY A 193 -6.23 12.31 -7.39
CA GLY A 193 -6.28 12.75 -8.78
C GLY A 193 -5.09 12.26 -9.61
N ARG A 194 -5.20 12.45 -10.92
CA ARG A 194 -4.07 12.28 -11.84
C ARG A 194 -3.24 13.57 -11.90
N PRO A 195 -1.92 13.46 -12.16
CA PRO A 195 -1.10 14.64 -12.39
C PRO A 195 -1.66 15.51 -13.51
N ALA A 196 -1.63 16.82 -13.32
CA ALA A 196 -1.91 17.77 -14.39
C ALA A 196 -0.74 17.82 -15.39
N GLY A 197 -1.06 18.00 -16.68
CA GLY A 197 -0.07 18.20 -17.75
C GLY A 197 0.88 17.01 -17.96
N LYS A 198 2.17 17.29 -18.16
CA LYS A 198 3.21 16.30 -18.51
C LYS A 198 3.92 15.66 -17.31
N SER A 199 3.47 15.90 -16.08
CA SER A 199 4.12 15.33 -14.89
C SER A 199 3.94 13.81 -14.83
N SER A 200 4.98 13.08 -14.45
CA SER A 200 4.90 11.63 -14.31
C SER A 200 4.06 11.25 -13.09
N VAL A 201 3.39 10.10 -13.17
CA VAL A 201 2.66 9.52 -12.03
C VAL A 201 3.58 9.29 -10.83
N GLU A 202 4.81 8.82 -11.06
CA GLU A 202 5.79 8.60 -9.99
C GLU A 202 6.14 9.89 -9.24
N ARG A 203 6.36 10.99 -9.96
CA ARG A 203 6.61 12.29 -9.34
C ARG A 203 5.36 12.80 -8.60
N HIS A 204 4.17 12.59 -9.17
CA HIS A 204 2.91 12.99 -8.55
C HIS A 204 2.69 12.34 -7.19
N VAL A 205 2.80 11.00 -7.13
CA VAL A 205 2.54 10.26 -5.88
C VAL A 205 3.59 10.56 -4.81
N LEU A 206 4.85 10.78 -5.20
CA LEU A 206 5.91 11.18 -4.27
C LEU A 206 5.85 12.66 -3.88
N GLY A 207 5.02 13.46 -4.56
CA GLY A 207 4.81 14.87 -4.24
C GLY A 207 3.99 15.05 -2.96
N ARG A 208 4.34 16.06 -2.17
CA ARG A 208 3.55 16.49 -1.01
C ARG A 208 2.24 17.17 -1.44
N PHE A 209 1.24 17.10 -0.58
CA PHE A 209 0.01 17.88 -0.73
C PHE A 209 0.31 19.38 -0.55
N SER A 210 -0.26 20.22 -1.42
CA SER A 210 -0.21 21.69 -1.31
C SER A 210 -0.97 22.18 -0.09
N CYS A 211 -0.84 23.46 0.24
CA CYS A 211 -1.59 24.07 1.34
C CYS A 211 -3.11 24.00 1.10
N GLU A 212 -3.54 24.18 -0.15
CA GLU A 212 -4.94 24.12 -0.57
C GLU A 212 -5.46 22.69 -0.52
N GLU A 213 -4.67 21.72 -0.99
CA GLU A 213 -5.02 20.30 -0.92
C GLU A 213 -5.12 19.82 0.52
N LYS A 214 -4.27 20.31 1.43
CA LYS A 214 -4.33 19.96 2.87
C LYS A 214 -5.66 20.36 3.51
N LYS A 215 -6.24 21.50 3.14
CA LYS A 215 -7.58 21.91 3.63
C LYS A 215 -8.66 20.89 3.28
N VAL A 216 -8.57 20.30 2.08
CA VAL A 216 -9.47 19.22 1.65
C VAL A 216 -9.11 17.90 2.34
N LEU A 217 -7.80 17.64 2.51
CA LEU A 217 -7.29 16.43 3.12
C LEU A 217 -7.79 16.24 4.56
N ASP A 218 -7.89 17.31 5.35
CA ASP A 218 -8.37 17.22 6.73
C ASP A 218 -9.79 16.62 6.80
N SER A 219 -10.70 17.06 5.93
CA SER A 219 -12.04 16.48 5.80
C SER A 219 -11.99 15.01 5.32
N VAL A 220 -11.12 14.73 4.35
CA VAL A 220 -10.91 13.36 3.83
C VAL A 220 -10.42 12.41 4.91
N LEU A 221 -9.50 12.84 5.79
CA LEU A 221 -8.99 12.03 6.88
C LEU A 221 -10.11 11.68 7.87
N LEU A 222 -10.96 12.63 8.24
CA LEU A 222 -12.10 12.39 9.13
C LEU A 222 -13.09 11.38 8.52
N GLN A 223 -13.51 11.61 7.27
CA GLN A 223 -14.42 10.69 6.58
C GLN A 223 -13.80 9.29 6.37
N SER A 224 -12.49 9.24 6.13
CA SER A 224 -11.74 7.98 6.01
C SER A 224 -11.75 7.20 7.32
N VAL A 225 -11.57 7.87 8.46
CA VAL A 225 -11.65 7.25 9.78
C VAL A 225 -13.04 6.69 10.02
N ASP A 226 -14.10 7.44 9.74
CA ASP A 226 -15.47 6.97 9.94
C ASP A 226 -15.79 5.74 9.05
N LEU A 227 -15.32 5.75 7.80
CA LEU A 227 -15.43 4.59 6.92
C LEU A 227 -14.64 3.39 7.44
N VAL A 228 -13.38 3.56 7.88
CA VAL A 228 -12.61 2.45 8.46
C VAL A 228 -13.32 1.87 9.67
N LEU A 229 -13.80 2.70 10.59
CA LEU A 229 -14.54 2.25 11.78
C LEU A 229 -15.79 1.43 11.42
N SER A 230 -16.50 1.78 10.35
CA SER A 230 -17.64 0.98 9.87
C SER A 230 -17.28 -0.39 9.29
N GLN A 231 -15.99 -0.69 9.09
CA GLN A 231 -15.50 -1.98 8.59
C GLN A 231 -14.89 -2.85 9.71
N LEU A 232 -14.79 -2.32 10.93
CA LEU A 232 -14.28 -2.99 12.13
C LEU A 232 -15.46 -3.53 12.94
#